data_AF-D3B9G0-F1
#
_entry.id   AF-D3B9G0-F1
#
_cell.length_a   1.000
_cell.length_b   1.000
_cell.length_c   1.000
_cell.angle_alpha   90.00
_cell.angle_beta   90.00
_cell.angle_gamma   90.00
#
_symmetry.space_group_name_H-M   'P 1'
#
loop_
_entity.id
_entity.type
_entity.pdbx_description
1 polymer ?
#
loop_
_entity_poly.entity_id
_entity_poly.type
_entity_poly.pdbx_seq_one_letter_code
_entity_poly.pdbx_strand_id
1 'polypeptide(L)'
;MYRDRSSSSSCSIFFLSVNSDAVVVGSPVVVDGYSQDGNTIYVRGKFEILYHESIELHIGNHTLNPNEVSSFSLEFDLQSLPTSGDDAIVSTTYLNCSVVFQQNTTSNLFNITVAPYLADVIGSPKTEGGIITLMGNFLLGPDPKHDQYNITIGTSFSCSNVKVIDNTQLECLASPGYGATQPVNLFLNNVETNSQLFLNYQKPTIETITKLNYNGGNVTIDGENFHPTMEIFFVFQKCKNLVVTDYKRAVCFVSKVPSKVQDPAYVMVTVGDQSFSTIYHFDDSGKGMAPDTIIYLTFGIILGVFIICAIIAIVYIYLSYRKTEQLYKDATHKYFSLESYDPNQSMIEEDEDNVFTIQ
;
A
#
# COMPACT_ATOMS: atom_id res chain seq x y z
N MET A 1 -0.18 26.01 39.77
CA MET A 1 1.13 25.95 39.09
C MET A 1 0.97 26.62 37.73
N TYR A 2 1.71 27.71 37.55
CA TYR A 2 1.94 28.53 36.35
C TYR A 2 0.87 28.65 35.24
N ARG A 3 0.25 29.83 35.22
CA ARG A 3 -0.33 30.49 34.04
C ARG A 3 0.81 30.84 33.08
N ASP A 4 0.65 30.56 31.79
CA ASP A 4 1.30 31.32 30.73
C ASP A 4 0.24 31.97 29.84
N ARG A 5 0.21 33.30 29.89
CA ARG A 5 -0.47 34.20 28.96
C ARG A 5 0.60 34.65 27.97
N SER A 6 0.56 34.13 26.74
CA SER A 6 1.33 34.72 25.64
C SER A 6 0.68 36.04 25.25
N SER A 7 1.41 37.12 25.50
CA SER A 7 1.10 38.50 25.17
C SER A 7 0.94 38.69 23.65
N SER A 8 -0.25 39.08 23.23
CA SER A 8 -0.50 39.70 21.94
C SER A 8 0.19 41.07 21.93
N SER A 9 1.30 41.18 21.19
CA SER A 9 1.91 42.47 20.85
C SER A 9 0.97 43.22 19.92
N SER A 10 0.20 44.14 20.52
CA SER A 10 -0.57 45.16 19.81
C SER A 10 0.39 46.04 19.01
N CYS A 11 0.38 45.88 17.69
CA CYS A 11 1.03 46.79 16.77
C CYS A 11 0.20 48.09 16.76
N SER A 12 0.65 49.09 17.52
CA SER A 12 0.07 50.44 17.50
C SER A 12 0.35 51.06 16.13
N ILE A 13 -0.67 51.15 15.28
CA ILE A 13 -0.65 51.91 14.04
C ILE A 13 -0.66 53.39 14.43
N PHE A 14 0.48 54.06 14.28
CA PHE A 14 0.56 55.51 14.31
C PHE A 14 -0.03 56.05 13.00
N PHE A 15 -1.19 56.68 13.07
CA PHE A 15 -1.66 57.56 12.00
C PHE A 15 -0.87 58.87 12.09
N LEU A 16 0.21 58.97 11.33
CA LEU A 16 0.79 60.27 10.99
C LEU A 16 -0.18 60.95 10.03
N SER A 17 -0.89 61.96 10.53
CA SER A 17 -1.59 62.94 9.69
C SER A 17 -0.53 63.72 8.92
N VAL A 18 -0.23 63.26 7.71
CA VAL A 18 0.63 63.99 6.77
C VAL A 18 -0.18 65.16 6.23
N ASN A 19 0.31 66.38 6.46
CA ASN A 19 -0.19 67.59 5.82
C ASN A 19 -0.16 67.41 4.31
N SER A 20 -1.22 67.87 3.64
CA SER A 20 -1.42 67.87 2.20
C SER A 20 -0.52 68.90 1.50
N ASP A 21 0.79 68.83 1.74
CA ASP A 21 1.78 69.52 0.92
C ASP A 21 1.91 68.77 -0.40
N ALA A 22 1.90 69.51 -1.50
CA ALA A 22 1.90 69.01 -2.87
C ALA A 22 2.85 67.83 -3.06
N VAL A 23 2.28 66.64 -3.31
CA VAL A 23 3.03 65.47 -3.77
C VAL A 23 3.74 65.90 -5.04
N VAL A 24 5.07 65.89 -5.00
CA VAL A 24 5.90 66.19 -6.16
C VAL A 24 5.64 65.08 -7.17
N VAL A 25 4.79 65.39 -8.14
CA VAL A 25 4.58 64.59 -9.35
C VAL A 25 5.95 64.49 -10.04
N GLY A 26 6.58 63.30 -10.01
CA GLY A 26 7.81 63.08 -10.78
C GLY A 26 8.90 62.22 -10.14
N SER A 27 8.66 61.52 -9.03
CA SER A 27 9.58 60.45 -8.63
C SER A 27 9.57 59.36 -9.71
N PRO A 28 10.73 58.94 -10.26
CA PRO A 28 10.76 57.88 -11.26
C PRO A 28 10.22 56.59 -10.65
N VAL A 29 9.35 55.89 -11.39
CA VAL A 29 8.89 54.57 -10.96
C VAL A 29 10.06 53.60 -11.05
N VAL A 30 10.40 52.98 -9.92
CA VAL A 30 11.49 52.00 -9.86
C VAL A 30 10.90 50.63 -9.57
N VAL A 31 11.15 49.69 -10.48
CA VAL A 31 10.92 48.26 -10.30
C VAL A 31 12.17 47.67 -9.65
N ASP A 32 12.02 47.18 -8.43
CA ASP A 32 13.09 46.61 -7.61
C ASP A 32 13.28 45.10 -7.90
N GLY A 33 12.25 44.44 -8.44
CA GLY A 33 12.33 43.04 -8.84
C GLY A 33 10.96 42.46 -9.18
N TYR A 34 10.93 41.16 -9.49
CA TYR A 34 9.70 40.43 -9.73
C TYR A 34 9.75 39.03 -9.11
N SER A 35 8.62 38.35 -9.06
CA SER A 35 8.49 36.92 -8.79
C SER A 35 7.31 36.36 -9.58
N GLN A 36 7.34 35.07 -9.88
CA GLN A 36 6.24 34.37 -10.55
C GLN A 36 5.72 33.25 -9.65
N ASP A 37 4.41 33.20 -9.45
CA ASP A 37 3.70 32.09 -8.82
C ASP A 37 2.65 31.55 -9.79
N GLY A 38 2.90 30.36 -10.32
CA GLY A 38 2.12 29.79 -11.42
C GLY A 38 1.95 30.73 -12.61
N ASN A 39 0.71 31.14 -12.89
CA ASN A 39 0.37 32.05 -13.98
C ASN A 39 0.43 33.54 -13.59
N THR A 40 0.81 33.86 -12.36
CA THR A 40 0.77 35.23 -11.86
C THR A 40 2.19 35.79 -11.72
N ILE A 41 2.42 36.99 -12.25
CA ILE A 41 3.64 37.76 -12.00
C ILE A 41 3.37 38.85 -10.98
N TYR A 42 4.22 38.89 -9.96
CA TYR A 42 4.30 39.96 -8.98
C TYR A 42 5.47 40.87 -9.30
N VAL A 43 5.21 42.10 -9.71
CA VAL A 43 6.24 43.13 -9.91
C VAL A 43 6.33 43.98 -8.64
N ARG A 44 7.50 44.02 -8.02
CA ARG A 44 7.78 44.76 -6.78
C ARG A 44 8.54 46.04 -7.09
N GLY A 45 8.20 47.11 -6.40
CA GLY A 45 8.82 48.41 -6.61
C GLY A 45 8.27 49.47 -5.68
N LYS A 46 8.64 50.72 -5.91
CA LYS A 46 8.01 51.87 -5.26
C LYS A 46 7.05 52.52 -6.23
N PHE A 47 5.77 52.23 -6.05
CA PHE A 47 4.70 52.75 -6.88
C PHE A 47 3.99 53.84 -6.07
N GLU A 48 4.29 55.11 -6.35
CA GLU A 48 3.52 56.25 -5.81
C GLU A 48 2.17 56.31 -6.56
N ILE A 49 1.26 55.39 -6.22
CA ILE A 49 0.01 55.23 -6.95
C ILE A 49 -0.99 56.30 -6.50
N LEU A 50 -1.37 57.15 -7.45
CA LEU A 50 -2.59 57.94 -7.36
C LEU A 50 -3.74 57.06 -7.85
N TYR A 51 -4.82 56.96 -7.05
CA TYR A 51 -5.94 55.99 -7.17
C TYR A 51 -6.76 55.98 -8.49
N HIS A 52 -6.28 56.55 -9.59
CA HIS A 52 -7.05 56.73 -10.83
C HIS A 52 -6.29 56.48 -12.14
N GLU A 53 -5.07 55.94 -12.10
CA GLU A 53 -4.26 55.75 -13.31
C GLU A 53 -4.33 54.31 -13.85
N SER A 54 -4.44 54.15 -15.17
CA SER A 54 -4.18 52.88 -15.85
C SER A 54 -2.70 52.52 -15.75
N ILE A 55 -2.45 51.30 -15.30
CA ILE A 55 -1.12 50.71 -15.16
C ILE A 55 -1.07 49.55 -16.14
N GLU A 56 0.00 49.45 -16.90
CA GLU A 56 0.22 48.37 -17.87
C GLU A 56 1.62 47.79 -17.72
N LEU A 57 1.75 46.47 -17.78
CA LEU A 57 3.05 45.79 -17.90
C LEU A 57 3.28 45.44 -19.36
N HIS A 58 4.40 45.92 -19.91
CA HIS A 58 4.82 45.66 -21.28
C HIS A 58 5.85 44.53 -21.28
N ILE A 59 5.53 43.41 -21.95
CA ILE A 59 6.38 42.22 -22.11
C ILE A 59 6.50 41.92 -23.60
N GLY A 60 7.65 42.26 -24.21
CA GLY A 60 7.80 42.17 -25.67
C GLY A 60 6.78 43.06 -26.38
N ASN A 61 5.94 42.45 -27.22
CA ASN A 61 4.85 43.14 -27.93
C ASN A 61 3.50 43.08 -27.20
N HIS A 62 3.48 42.55 -25.98
CA HIS A 62 2.24 42.32 -25.23
C HIS A 62 2.09 43.29 -24.07
N THR A 63 0.85 43.63 -23.78
CA THR A 63 0.44 44.49 -22.69
C THR A 63 -0.48 43.74 -21.74
N LEU A 64 -0.16 43.80 -20.44
CA LEU A 64 -0.92 43.20 -19.37
C LEU A 64 -1.48 44.28 -18.44
N ASN A 65 -2.75 44.15 -18.08
CA ASN A 65 -3.35 44.96 -17.03
C ASN A 65 -3.18 44.26 -15.67
N PRO A 66 -2.94 45.00 -14.58
CA PRO A 66 -2.83 44.40 -13.28
C PRO A 66 -4.20 43.94 -12.76
N ASN A 67 -4.22 42.78 -12.12
CA ASN A 67 -5.34 42.28 -11.33
C ASN A 67 -5.45 43.00 -9.99
N GLU A 68 -4.30 43.17 -9.33
CA GLU A 68 -4.20 43.87 -8.05
C GLU A 68 -3.08 44.90 -8.08
N VAL A 69 -3.32 46.01 -7.38
CA VAL A 69 -2.44 47.17 -7.36
C VAL A 69 -2.24 47.61 -5.92
N SER A 70 -0.98 47.64 -5.48
CA SER A 70 -0.57 48.16 -4.17
C SER A 70 0.61 49.11 -4.30
N SER A 71 0.88 49.93 -3.29
CA SER A 71 2.01 50.88 -3.28
C SER A 71 3.39 50.24 -3.43
N PHE A 72 3.47 48.91 -3.30
CA PHE A 72 4.73 48.16 -3.35
C PHE A 72 4.71 46.95 -4.29
N SER A 73 3.55 46.57 -4.83
CA SER A 73 3.39 45.37 -5.64
C SER A 73 2.28 45.54 -6.67
N LEU A 74 2.52 45.02 -7.87
CA LEU A 74 1.55 44.89 -8.95
C LEU A 74 1.42 43.41 -9.30
N GLU A 75 0.19 42.93 -9.43
CA GLU A 75 -0.13 41.54 -9.79
C GLU A 75 -0.66 41.47 -11.21
N PHE A 76 -0.06 40.63 -12.07
CA PHE A 76 -0.49 40.45 -13.46
C PHE A 76 -0.76 38.97 -13.76
N ASP A 77 -1.87 38.66 -14.43
CA ASP A 77 -2.19 37.30 -14.90
C ASP A 77 -1.68 37.07 -16.33
N LEU A 78 -0.78 36.10 -16.46
CA LEU A 78 -0.17 35.70 -17.71
C LEU A 78 -1.11 34.87 -18.60
N GLN A 79 -2.27 34.40 -18.11
CA GLN A 79 -3.22 33.64 -18.94
C GLN A 79 -3.80 34.45 -20.11
N SER A 80 -3.79 35.78 -19.99
CA SER A 80 -4.24 36.67 -21.05
C SER A 80 -3.24 36.77 -22.21
N LEU A 81 -2.02 36.27 -22.03
CA LEU A 81 -1.01 36.24 -23.08
C LEU A 81 -1.34 35.15 -24.11
N PRO A 82 -1.08 35.40 -25.41
CA PRO A 82 -1.29 34.39 -26.43
C PRO A 82 -0.41 33.17 -26.13
N THR A 83 -1.05 32.00 -26.04
CA THR A 83 -0.36 30.73 -25.84
C THR A 83 -0.18 29.93 -27.13
N SER A 84 -0.67 30.44 -28.26
CA SER A 84 -0.57 29.79 -29.57
C SER A 84 -0.33 30.79 -30.70
N GLY A 85 0.23 30.31 -31.81
CA GLY A 85 0.60 31.15 -32.97
C GLY A 85 2.03 31.71 -32.91
N ASP A 86 2.40 32.50 -33.91
CA ASP A 86 3.75 33.08 -34.03
C ASP A 86 4.08 34.09 -32.92
N ASP A 87 3.05 34.63 -32.26
CA ASP A 87 3.16 35.56 -31.12
C ASP A 87 3.06 34.85 -29.76
N ALA A 88 3.09 33.51 -29.71
CA ALA A 88 2.95 32.79 -28.46
C ALA A 88 4.06 33.15 -27.45
N ILE A 89 3.68 33.46 -26.22
CA ILE A 89 4.65 33.57 -25.14
C ILE A 89 5.10 32.16 -24.73
N VAL A 90 6.42 32.02 -24.67
CA VAL A 90 7.16 30.77 -24.42
C VAL A 90 7.96 30.93 -23.14
N SER A 91 8.35 29.81 -22.53
CA SER A 91 9.27 29.82 -21.39
C SER A 91 10.63 30.34 -21.83
N THR A 92 10.89 31.62 -21.57
CA THR A 92 12.12 32.31 -21.92
C THR A 92 12.31 33.56 -21.08
N THR A 93 13.53 34.13 -21.17
CA THR A 93 13.82 35.45 -20.64
C THR A 93 13.41 36.52 -21.65
N TYR A 94 12.40 37.29 -21.30
CA TYR A 94 12.02 38.53 -21.95
C TYR A 94 12.90 39.67 -21.43
N LEU A 95 13.54 40.35 -22.38
CA LEU A 95 14.42 41.48 -22.10
C LEU A 95 13.63 42.79 -22.22
N ASN A 96 14.04 43.80 -21.44
CA ASN A 96 13.54 45.17 -21.53
C ASN A 96 12.02 45.31 -21.28
N CYS A 97 11.48 44.58 -20.31
CA CYS A 97 10.15 44.81 -19.78
C CYS A 97 10.07 46.15 -19.05
N SER A 98 8.89 46.77 -19.04
CA SER A 98 8.64 48.02 -18.33
C SER A 98 7.20 48.09 -17.82
N VAL A 99 6.99 48.76 -16.70
CA VAL A 99 5.65 49.16 -16.24
C VAL A 99 5.38 50.59 -16.71
N VAL A 100 4.24 50.79 -17.36
CA VAL A 100 3.79 52.09 -17.88
C VAL A 100 2.61 52.57 -17.06
N PHE A 101 2.69 53.80 -16.58
CA PHE A 101 1.62 54.51 -15.87
C PHE A 101 0.99 55.55 -16.80
N GLN A 102 -0.19 56.06 -16.45
CA GLN A 102 -0.76 57.19 -17.20
C GLN A 102 0.22 58.37 -17.22
N GLN A 103 0.17 59.15 -18.31
CA GLN A 103 1.12 60.24 -18.63
C GLN A 103 2.50 59.78 -19.15
N ASN A 104 2.64 58.53 -19.64
CA ASN A 104 3.87 57.98 -20.21
C ASN A 104 5.06 57.92 -19.23
N THR A 105 4.78 57.90 -17.93
CA THR A 105 5.83 57.58 -16.95
C THR A 105 6.12 56.10 -17.07
N THR A 106 7.36 55.77 -17.42
CA THR A 106 7.84 54.41 -17.60
C THR A 106 8.79 54.05 -16.48
N SER A 107 8.71 52.82 -15.98
CA SER A 107 9.70 52.31 -15.04
C SER A 107 11.07 52.16 -15.70
N ASN A 108 12.11 51.90 -14.90
CA ASN A 108 13.32 51.31 -15.45
C ASN A 108 13.01 50.01 -16.20
N LEU A 109 13.84 49.71 -17.20
CA LEU A 109 13.80 48.43 -17.89
C LEU A 109 14.25 47.31 -16.94
N PHE A 110 13.61 46.16 -17.04
CA PHE A 110 13.97 44.95 -16.31
C PHE A 110 13.73 43.71 -17.18
N ASN A 111 14.30 42.57 -16.79
CA ASN A 111 14.13 41.32 -17.52
C ASN A 111 13.21 40.40 -16.71
N ILE A 112 12.29 39.73 -17.41
CA ILE A 112 11.39 38.74 -16.82
C ILE A 112 11.71 37.38 -17.46
N THR A 113 11.95 36.37 -16.64
CA THR A 113 11.95 34.97 -17.08
C THR A 113 10.61 34.37 -16.73
N VAL A 114 9.86 33.94 -17.74
CA VAL A 114 8.61 33.21 -17.57
C VAL A 114 8.95 31.74 -17.43
N ALA A 115 8.71 31.18 -16.24
CA ALA A 115 8.88 29.77 -15.97
C ALA A 115 7.66 28.97 -16.44
N PRO A 116 7.85 27.72 -16.88
CA PRO A 116 6.74 26.83 -17.17
C PRO A 116 5.90 26.60 -15.91
N TYR A 117 4.60 26.48 -16.07
CA TYR A 117 3.69 26.16 -14.97
C TYR A 117 2.92 24.90 -15.29
N LEU A 118 3.01 23.90 -14.42
CA LEU A 118 2.13 22.73 -14.48
C LEU A 118 0.93 22.94 -13.56
N ALA A 119 -0.27 22.74 -14.11
CA ALA A 119 -1.55 22.84 -13.44
C ALA A 119 -2.10 21.47 -13.02
N ASP A 120 -1.86 20.42 -13.82
CA ASP A 120 -2.36 19.07 -13.52
C ASP A 120 -1.51 17.97 -14.16
N VAL A 121 -1.62 16.75 -13.61
CA VAL A 121 -1.07 15.52 -14.17
C VAL A 121 -2.18 14.48 -14.31
N ILE A 122 -2.55 14.19 -15.55
CA ILE A 122 -3.58 13.22 -15.89
C ILE A 122 -2.93 11.86 -16.15
N GLY A 123 -3.39 10.85 -15.41
CA GLY A 123 -2.97 9.46 -15.55
C GLY A 123 -2.59 8.83 -14.21
N SER A 124 -2.69 7.51 -14.16
CA SER A 124 -2.15 6.71 -13.07
C SER A 124 -1.43 5.52 -13.71
N PRO A 125 -0.13 5.66 -14.03
CA PRO A 125 0.60 4.62 -14.72
C PRO A 125 0.70 3.36 -13.85
N LYS A 126 0.82 2.20 -14.50
CA LYS A 126 1.17 0.94 -13.82
C LYS A 126 2.61 1.01 -13.33
N THR A 127 3.02 0.10 -12.45
CA THR A 127 4.42 0.07 -11.97
C THR A 127 5.45 -0.21 -13.06
N GLU A 128 5.03 -0.76 -14.21
CA GLU A 128 5.85 -0.90 -15.42
C GLU A 128 6.00 0.40 -16.21
N GLY A 129 5.34 1.48 -15.79
CA GLY A 129 5.27 2.76 -16.48
C GLY A 129 3.97 2.94 -17.26
N GLY A 130 3.90 4.00 -18.05
CA GLY A 130 2.73 4.32 -18.85
C GLY A 130 2.72 5.77 -19.33
N ILE A 131 1.82 6.07 -20.26
CA ILE A 131 1.65 7.45 -20.74
C ILE A 131 0.96 8.27 -19.66
N ILE A 132 1.51 9.45 -19.39
CA ILE A 132 0.88 10.49 -18.58
C ILE A 132 0.79 11.76 -19.41
N THR A 133 -0.20 12.60 -19.08
CA THR A 133 -0.40 13.90 -19.70
C THR A 133 -0.19 14.98 -18.66
N LEU A 134 0.70 15.93 -18.95
CA LEU A 134 0.92 17.10 -18.12
C LEU A 134 0.15 18.28 -18.72
N MET A 135 -0.66 18.94 -17.91
CA MET A 135 -1.42 20.12 -18.27
C MET A 135 -0.81 21.34 -17.60
N GLY A 136 -0.77 22.49 -18.29
CA GLY A 136 -0.08 23.66 -17.78
C GLY A 136 -0.15 24.88 -18.70
N ASN A 137 0.80 25.80 -18.52
CA ASN A 137 1.02 26.97 -19.37
C ASN A 137 2.53 27.17 -19.57
N PHE A 138 2.89 27.85 -20.66
CA PHE A 138 4.28 28.14 -21.03
C PHE A 138 5.12 26.87 -21.19
N LEU A 139 4.51 25.79 -21.71
CA LEU A 139 5.16 24.50 -21.90
C LEU A 139 5.97 24.42 -23.22
N LEU A 140 5.97 25.48 -24.04
CA LEU A 140 6.87 25.65 -25.18
C LEU A 140 8.06 26.52 -24.80
N GLY A 141 9.25 26.20 -25.30
CA GLY A 141 10.40 27.09 -25.29
C GLY A 141 10.52 27.88 -26.59
N PRO A 142 11.58 28.71 -26.73
CA PRO A 142 11.78 29.58 -27.88
C PRO A 142 12.13 28.82 -29.17
N ASP A 143 12.60 27.58 -29.07
CA ASP A 143 12.87 26.75 -30.24
C ASP A 143 12.33 25.33 -30.01
N PRO A 144 11.07 25.06 -30.39
CA PRO A 144 10.44 23.76 -30.19
C PRO A 144 11.21 22.56 -30.77
N LYS A 145 12.14 22.78 -31.70
CA LYS A 145 12.97 21.71 -32.29
C LYS A 145 14.21 21.39 -31.45
N HIS A 146 14.65 22.30 -30.60
CA HIS A 146 15.86 22.16 -29.79
C HIS A 146 15.58 22.26 -28.28
N ASP A 147 14.34 22.54 -27.90
CA ASP A 147 13.91 22.59 -26.51
C ASP A 147 14.18 21.26 -25.78
N GLN A 148 14.79 21.37 -24.61
CA GLN A 148 15.14 20.25 -23.76
C GLN A 148 14.16 20.15 -22.60
N TYR A 149 13.42 19.05 -22.59
CA TYR A 149 12.50 18.69 -21.52
C TYR A 149 13.13 17.63 -20.62
N ASN A 150 13.26 17.94 -19.33
CA ASN A 150 13.62 16.96 -18.31
C ASN A 150 12.50 16.91 -17.27
N ILE A 151 11.75 15.80 -17.26
CA ILE A 151 10.61 15.61 -16.36
C ILE A 151 10.99 14.50 -15.37
N THR A 152 11.00 14.83 -14.09
CA THR A 152 11.28 13.87 -13.01
C THR A 152 10.01 13.57 -12.22
N ILE A 153 9.86 12.31 -11.81
CA ILE A 153 8.77 11.80 -10.98
C ILE A 153 9.39 11.25 -9.70
N GLY A 154 9.16 11.90 -8.57
CA GLY A 154 9.86 11.60 -7.32
C GLY A 154 11.36 11.88 -7.43
N THR A 155 12.15 11.14 -6.66
CA THR A 155 13.62 11.29 -6.64
C THR A 155 14.34 10.34 -7.61
N SER A 156 13.63 9.35 -8.14
CA SER A 156 14.25 8.17 -8.79
C SER A 156 13.67 7.82 -10.16
N PHE A 157 12.55 8.44 -10.56
CA PHE A 157 11.88 8.12 -11.81
C PHE A 157 11.86 9.35 -12.73
N SER A 158 11.72 9.11 -14.02
CA SER A 158 11.73 10.17 -15.03
C SER A 158 10.73 9.87 -16.13
N CYS A 159 10.28 10.92 -16.81
CA CYS A 159 9.51 10.77 -18.02
C CYS A 159 10.44 10.75 -19.24
N SER A 160 10.12 9.90 -20.20
CA SER A 160 10.82 9.78 -21.48
C SER A 160 9.88 10.08 -22.64
N ASN A 161 10.42 10.23 -23.86
CA ASN A 161 9.65 10.46 -25.07
C ASN A 161 8.64 11.61 -24.93
N VAL A 162 9.11 12.74 -24.41
CA VAL A 162 8.28 13.94 -24.25
C VAL A 162 7.79 14.39 -25.62
N LYS A 163 6.47 14.44 -25.76
CA LYS A 163 5.76 14.89 -26.94
C LYS A 163 5.01 16.16 -26.58
N VAL A 164 5.41 17.25 -27.19
CA VAL A 164 4.75 18.54 -27.03
C VAL A 164 3.51 18.55 -27.92
N ILE A 165 2.34 18.72 -27.32
CA ILE A 165 1.08 18.83 -28.07
C ILE A 165 0.86 20.30 -28.42
N ASP A 166 0.94 21.17 -27.42
CA ASP A 166 0.87 22.62 -27.53
C ASP A 166 1.51 23.28 -26.30
N ASN A 167 1.32 24.60 -26.13
CA ASN A 167 1.87 25.37 -25.01
C ASN A 167 1.21 25.07 -23.65
N THR A 168 0.15 24.28 -23.63
CA THR A 168 -0.64 23.93 -22.46
C THR A 168 -0.65 22.44 -22.15
N GLN A 169 -0.13 21.61 -23.05
CA GLN A 169 -0.18 20.16 -22.91
C GLN A 169 1.10 19.46 -23.39
N LEU A 170 1.63 18.59 -22.52
CA LEU A 170 2.70 17.63 -22.84
C LEU A 170 2.20 16.21 -22.61
N GLU A 171 2.64 15.27 -23.45
CA GLU A 171 2.52 13.83 -23.18
C GLU A 171 3.91 13.26 -22.97
N CYS A 172 4.08 12.33 -22.04
CA CYS A 172 5.33 11.63 -21.88
C CYS A 172 5.13 10.22 -21.32
N LEU A 173 6.13 9.35 -21.50
CA LEU A 173 6.12 7.99 -20.99
C LEU A 173 6.84 7.95 -19.64
N ALA A 174 6.06 7.82 -18.56
CA ALA A 174 6.60 7.61 -17.23
C ALA A 174 7.38 6.29 -17.20
N SER A 175 8.61 6.33 -16.66
CA SER A 175 9.42 5.13 -16.47
C SER A 175 8.76 4.16 -15.48
N PRO A 176 9.19 2.88 -15.45
CA PRO A 176 8.83 2.00 -14.35
C PRO A 176 9.09 2.66 -12.99
N GLY A 177 8.13 2.54 -12.08
CA GLY A 177 8.14 3.23 -10.80
C GLY A 177 7.06 2.72 -9.87
N TYR A 178 6.93 3.35 -8.70
CA TYR A 178 5.94 2.96 -7.70
C TYR A 178 5.65 4.09 -6.71
N GLY A 179 4.59 3.89 -5.93
CA GLY A 179 4.22 4.74 -4.82
C GLY A 179 3.16 5.77 -5.15
N ALA A 180 2.60 6.35 -4.09
CA ALA A 180 1.70 7.49 -4.15
C ALA A 180 2.49 8.80 -3.99
N THR A 181 1.83 9.90 -4.35
CA THR A 181 2.26 11.27 -4.07
C THR A 181 3.70 11.56 -4.52
N GLN A 182 4.08 11.07 -5.71
CA GLN A 182 5.41 11.30 -6.27
C GLN A 182 5.47 12.71 -6.88
N PRO A 183 6.32 13.63 -6.37
CA PRO A 183 6.39 14.99 -6.90
C PRO A 183 6.80 14.99 -8.37
N VAL A 184 6.13 15.79 -9.20
CA VAL A 184 6.43 15.95 -10.61
C VAL A 184 7.07 17.30 -10.84
N ASN A 185 8.33 17.29 -11.31
CA ASN A 185 9.06 18.50 -11.68
C ASN A 185 9.37 18.46 -13.17
N LEU A 186 9.26 19.61 -13.83
CA LEU A 186 9.66 19.79 -15.21
C LEU A 186 10.73 20.88 -15.29
N PHE A 187 11.80 20.59 -16.03
CA PHE A 187 12.79 21.56 -16.47
C PHE A 187 12.65 21.74 -17.98
N LEU A 188 12.43 22.98 -18.41
CA LEU A 188 12.43 23.38 -19.81
C LEU A 188 13.62 24.31 -20.04
N ASN A 189 14.61 23.87 -20.81
CA ASN A 189 15.83 24.64 -21.09
C ASN A 189 16.56 25.17 -19.83
N ASN A 190 16.58 24.36 -18.76
CA ASN A 190 17.12 24.69 -17.43
C ASN A 190 16.27 25.65 -16.57
N VAL A 191 15.05 25.98 -17.02
CA VAL A 191 14.06 26.70 -16.20
C VAL A 191 13.14 25.67 -15.55
N GLU A 192 13.15 25.61 -14.21
CA GLU A 192 12.32 24.71 -13.42
C GLU A 192 10.88 25.24 -13.29
N THR A 193 9.91 24.34 -13.24
CA THR A 193 8.52 24.67 -12.91
C THR A 193 8.34 25.04 -11.45
N ASN A 194 7.53 26.07 -11.18
CA ASN A 194 7.12 26.45 -9.82
C ASN A 194 5.83 25.74 -9.36
N SER A 195 5.68 24.45 -9.64
CA SER A 195 4.44 23.70 -9.37
C SER A 195 4.64 22.60 -8.33
N GLN A 196 3.67 22.43 -7.42
CA GLN A 196 3.60 21.27 -6.53
C GLN A 196 2.56 20.27 -7.05
N LEU A 197 2.95 19.47 -8.03
CA LEU A 197 2.10 18.39 -8.55
C LEU A 197 2.60 17.03 -8.10
N PHE A 198 1.67 16.09 -7.97
CA PHE A 198 1.96 14.75 -7.52
C PHE A 198 1.32 13.71 -8.44
N LEU A 199 2.10 12.69 -8.79
CA LEU A 199 1.65 11.53 -9.54
C LEU A 199 1.46 10.33 -8.62
N ASN A 200 0.40 9.55 -8.87
CA ASN A 200 0.16 8.28 -8.19
C ASN A 200 0.31 7.13 -9.17
N TYR A 201 1.23 6.21 -8.91
CA TYR A 201 1.23 4.90 -9.56
C TYR A 201 0.03 4.09 -9.07
N GLN A 202 -0.42 3.14 -9.88
CA GLN A 202 -1.50 2.24 -9.48
C GLN A 202 -1.07 1.33 -8.33
N LYS A 203 -1.99 1.10 -7.38
CA LYS A 203 -1.76 0.20 -6.24
C LYS A 203 -1.59 -1.26 -6.71
N PRO A 204 -0.82 -2.07 -5.97
CA PRO A 204 -0.75 -3.51 -6.24
C PRO A 204 -2.12 -4.15 -6.10
N THR A 205 -2.38 -5.18 -6.91
CA THR A 205 -3.56 -6.05 -6.77
C THR A 205 -3.11 -7.50 -6.72
N ILE A 206 -3.90 -8.35 -6.06
CA ILE A 206 -3.66 -9.78 -6.03
C ILE A 206 -4.85 -10.47 -6.70
N GLU A 207 -4.57 -11.24 -7.75
CA GLU A 207 -5.57 -12.05 -8.45
C GLU A 207 -5.60 -13.46 -7.88
N THR A 208 -4.43 -14.11 -7.77
CA THR A 208 -4.34 -15.48 -7.26
C THR A 208 -3.10 -15.69 -6.39
N ILE A 209 -3.21 -16.63 -5.46
CA ILE A 209 -2.12 -17.09 -4.61
C ILE A 209 -2.14 -18.62 -4.62
N THR A 210 -1.02 -19.27 -4.92
CA THR A 210 -0.92 -20.73 -4.81
C THR A 210 -1.10 -21.17 -3.37
N LYS A 211 -1.93 -22.19 -3.13
CA LYS A 211 -2.13 -22.72 -1.79
C LYS A 211 -0.87 -23.43 -1.28
N LEU A 212 -0.59 -23.24 0.00
CA LEU A 212 0.48 -23.87 0.75
C LEU A 212 -0.11 -24.72 1.86
N ASN A 213 0.54 -25.83 2.16
CA ASN A 213 0.29 -26.56 3.40
C ASN A 213 0.99 -25.87 4.59
N TYR A 214 0.77 -26.40 5.79
CA TYR A 214 1.33 -25.86 7.03
C TYR A 214 2.86 -26.02 7.15
N ASN A 215 3.51 -26.81 6.29
CA ASN A 215 4.98 -26.94 6.28
C ASN A 215 5.68 -25.79 5.56
N GLY A 216 4.93 -24.93 4.86
CA GLY A 216 5.49 -23.84 4.05
C GLY A 216 5.93 -24.33 2.67
N GLY A 217 6.62 -23.47 1.93
CA GLY A 217 7.08 -23.75 0.57
C GLY A 217 7.20 -22.50 -0.30
N ASN A 218 7.42 -22.71 -1.59
CA ASN A 218 7.36 -21.65 -2.58
C ASN A 218 5.91 -21.28 -2.86
N VAL A 219 5.60 -20.00 -2.78
CA VAL A 219 4.31 -19.43 -3.16
C VAL A 219 4.49 -18.60 -4.42
N THR A 220 3.58 -18.78 -5.37
CA THR A 220 3.42 -17.90 -6.53
C THR A 220 2.18 -17.05 -6.30
N ILE A 221 2.36 -15.74 -6.49
CA ILE A 221 1.31 -14.72 -6.39
C ILE A 221 1.22 -14.07 -7.77
N ASP A 222 0.05 -14.14 -8.38
CA ASP A 222 -0.26 -13.45 -9.64
C ASP A 222 -1.17 -12.26 -9.33
N GLY A 223 -0.96 -11.14 -10.03
CA GLY A 223 -1.65 -9.88 -9.83
C GLY A 223 -1.20 -8.81 -10.81
N GLU A 224 -1.39 -7.54 -10.43
CA GLU A 224 -0.88 -6.41 -11.20
C GLU A 224 -0.13 -5.42 -10.29
N ASN A 225 0.65 -4.55 -10.93
CA ASN A 225 1.36 -3.45 -10.30
C ASN A 225 2.36 -3.91 -9.22
N PHE A 226 3.05 -5.03 -9.46
CA PHE A 226 4.18 -5.47 -8.63
C PHE A 226 5.45 -4.72 -8.99
N HIS A 227 6.42 -4.69 -8.09
CA HIS A 227 7.71 -4.05 -8.34
C HIS A 227 8.82 -4.85 -7.64
N PRO A 228 10.05 -4.94 -8.18
CA PRO A 228 11.14 -5.71 -7.56
C PRO A 228 11.49 -5.32 -6.12
N THR A 229 11.18 -4.09 -5.70
CA THR A 229 11.41 -3.58 -4.33
C THR A 229 10.25 -3.83 -3.38
N MET A 230 9.20 -4.54 -3.81
CA MET A 230 8.02 -4.78 -3.00
C MET A 230 8.28 -5.75 -1.85
N GLU A 231 7.35 -5.80 -0.91
CA GLU A 231 7.39 -6.72 0.21
C GLU A 231 6.06 -7.48 0.31
N ILE A 232 6.16 -8.76 0.68
CA ILE A 232 4.99 -9.62 0.88
C ILE A 232 5.00 -10.12 2.32
N PHE A 233 3.92 -9.86 3.04
CA PHE A 233 3.71 -10.28 4.42
C PHE A 233 2.52 -11.22 4.49
N PHE A 234 2.77 -12.42 5.02
CA PHE A 234 1.73 -13.24 5.62
C PHE A 234 1.60 -12.78 7.08
N VAL A 235 0.41 -12.79 7.68
CA VAL A 235 0.15 -12.30 9.06
C VAL A 235 1.23 -12.69 10.09
N PHE A 236 1.86 -13.85 9.92
CA PHE A 236 2.86 -14.42 10.83
C PHE A 236 4.33 -14.24 10.37
N GLN A 237 4.61 -13.88 9.12
CA GLN A 237 5.99 -13.70 8.63
C GLN A 237 6.09 -12.96 7.28
N LYS A 238 7.24 -12.30 7.07
CA LYS A 238 7.65 -11.79 5.76
C LYS A 238 8.09 -12.93 4.84
N CYS A 239 7.71 -12.86 3.56
CA CYS A 239 8.15 -13.82 2.56
C CYS A 239 9.66 -13.65 2.25
N LYS A 240 10.37 -14.76 2.04
CA LYS A 240 11.83 -14.78 1.77
C LYS A 240 12.10 -15.02 0.29
N ASN A 241 13.30 -14.64 -0.19
CA ASN A 241 13.74 -14.90 -1.56
C ASN A 241 12.73 -14.44 -2.62
N LEU A 242 12.19 -13.22 -2.44
CA LEU A 242 11.21 -12.66 -3.35
C LEU A 242 11.85 -12.41 -4.73
N VAL A 243 11.21 -12.95 -5.75
CA VAL A 243 11.53 -12.71 -7.16
C VAL A 243 10.25 -12.25 -7.84
N VAL A 244 10.26 -11.03 -8.37
CA VAL A 244 9.18 -10.51 -9.21
C VAL A 244 9.55 -10.71 -10.67
N THR A 245 8.68 -11.36 -11.41
CA THR A 245 8.71 -11.42 -12.87
C THR A 245 7.63 -10.48 -13.39
N ASP A 246 7.87 -9.86 -14.55
CA ASP A 246 6.85 -9.17 -15.39
C ASP A 246 5.85 -8.21 -14.73
N TYR A 247 6.15 -7.62 -13.57
CA TYR A 247 5.27 -6.73 -12.79
C TYR A 247 3.90 -7.34 -12.43
N LYS A 248 3.70 -8.65 -12.67
CA LYS A 248 2.44 -9.36 -12.46
C LYS A 248 2.59 -10.62 -11.65
N ARG A 249 3.76 -11.26 -11.69
CA ARG A 249 4.01 -12.49 -10.95
C ARG A 249 5.13 -12.33 -9.95
N ALA A 250 4.90 -12.81 -8.74
CA ALA A 250 5.90 -12.86 -7.69
C ALA A 250 6.01 -14.27 -7.12
N VAL A 251 7.25 -14.75 -6.99
CA VAL A 251 7.55 -16.04 -6.37
C VAL A 251 8.39 -15.78 -5.14
N CYS A 252 8.02 -16.38 -4.01
CA CYS A 252 8.79 -16.25 -2.78
C CYS A 252 8.63 -17.49 -1.89
N PHE A 253 9.44 -17.61 -0.84
CA PHE A 253 9.44 -18.73 0.08
C PHE A 253 8.81 -18.36 1.42
N VAL A 254 7.83 -19.15 1.84
CA VAL A 254 7.12 -19.04 3.12
C VAL A 254 7.61 -20.20 4.00
N SER A 255 8.21 -19.88 5.15
CA SER A 255 8.62 -20.90 6.13
C SER A 255 7.41 -21.56 6.80
N LYS A 256 7.63 -22.67 7.51
CA LYS A 256 6.60 -23.44 8.24
C LYS A 256 5.64 -22.52 9.03
N VAL A 257 4.34 -22.76 8.85
CA VAL A 257 3.27 -21.99 9.49
C VAL A 257 3.20 -22.36 10.98
N PRO A 258 3.24 -21.37 11.90
CA PRO A 258 3.06 -21.65 13.32
C PRO A 258 1.70 -22.29 13.60
N SER A 259 1.64 -23.27 14.52
CA SER A 259 0.42 -24.02 14.85
C SER A 259 -0.76 -23.19 15.37
N LYS A 260 -0.53 -21.91 15.72
CA LYS A 260 -1.55 -20.99 16.25
C LYS A 260 -2.18 -20.07 15.19
N VAL A 261 -1.72 -20.13 13.93
CA VAL A 261 -2.29 -19.30 12.85
C VAL A 261 -3.69 -19.80 12.50
N GLN A 262 -4.67 -18.89 12.56
CA GLN A 262 -6.05 -19.17 12.15
C GLN A 262 -6.15 -19.20 10.62
N ASP A 263 -7.06 -20.04 10.10
CA ASP A 263 -7.46 -20.06 8.69
C ASP A 263 -8.89 -19.50 8.61
N PRO A 264 -9.15 -18.44 7.82
CA PRO A 264 -8.22 -17.78 6.90
C PRO A 264 -7.16 -16.88 7.55
N ALA A 265 -6.04 -16.71 6.85
CA ALA A 265 -5.03 -15.69 7.13
C ALA A 265 -5.12 -14.52 6.13
N TYR A 266 -4.45 -13.41 6.41
CA TYR A 266 -4.29 -12.31 5.47
C TYR A 266 -2.91 -12.35 4.80
N VAL A 267 -2.89 -11.98 3.52
CA VAL A 267 -1.66 -11.69 2.77
C VAL A 267 -1.69 -10.23 2.38
N MET A 268 -0.64 -9.51 2.72
CA MET A 268 -0.44 -8.10 2.39
C MET A 268 0.75 -7.98 1.43
N VAL A 269 0.53 -7.29 0.31
CA VAL A 269 1.56 -6.90 -0.64
C VAL A 269 1.74 -5.39 -0.53
N THR A 270 2.98 -4.95 -0.33
CA THR A 270 3.34 -3.54 -0.18
C THR A 270 4.37 -3.16 -1.25
N VAL A 271 4.08 -2.14 -2.05
CA VAL A 271 4.92 -1.61 -3.12
C VAL A 271 5.16 -0.12 -2.81
N GLY A 272 6.32 0.21 -2.26
CA GLY A 272 6.59 1.54 -1.72
C GLY A 272 5.71 1.88 -0.51
N ASP A 273 4.96 2.98 -0.61
CA ASP A 273 3.98 3.44 0.39
C ASP A 273 2.55 2.95 0.11
N GLN A 274 2.36 2.10 -0.90
CA GLN A 274 1.06 1.54 -1.27
C GLN A 274 0.96 0.07 -0.84
N SER A 275 -0.20 -0.33 -0.32
CA SER A 275 -0.45 -1.71 0.11
C SER A 275 -1.81 -2.23 -0.33
N PHE A 276 -1.89 -3.55 -0.53
CA PHE A 276 -3.12 -4.29 -0.77
C PHE A 276 -3.13 -5.56 0.07
N SER A 277 -4.29 -5.90 0.64
CA SER A 277 -4.45 -7.11 1.47
C SER A 277 -5.61 -7.97 0.98
N THR A 278 -5.42 -9.29 0.97
CA THR A 278 -6.47 -10.26 0.65
C THR A 278 -6.50 -11.42 1.64
N ILE A 279 -7.61 -12.16 1.65
CA ILE A 279 -7.82 -13.36 2.45
C ILE A 279 -7.12 -14.54 1.75
N TYR A 280 -6.45 -15.37 2.54
CA TYR A 280 -5.69 -16.53 2.09
C TYR A 280 -6.05 -17.77 2.91
N HIS A 281 -6.34 -18.86 2.20
CA HIS A 281 -6.67 -20.16 2.77
C HIS A 281 -5.52 -21.14 2.57
N PHE A 282 -5.18 -21.89 3.62
CA PHE A 282 -4.16 -22.92 3.51
C PHE A 282 -4.72 -24.17 2.84
N ASP A 283 -3.83 -25.00 2.31
CA ASP A 283 -4.19 -26.35 1.92
C ASP A 283 -4.21 -27.26 3.16
N ASP A 284 -5.39 -27.79 3.47
CA ASP A 284 -5.62 -28.71 4.59
C ASP A 284 -4.98 -30.08 4.40
N SER A 285 -4.50 -30.41 3.19
CA SER A 285 -3.87 -31.70 2.85
C SER A 285 -2.66 -32.07 3.72
N GLY A 286 -2.09 -31.11 4.47
CA GLY A 286 -0.97 -31.30 5.39
C GLY A 286 -1.29 -31.04 6.87
N LYS A 287 -2.53 -30.73 7.25
CA LYS A 287 -2.91 -30.74 8.68
C LYS A 287 -2.85 -32.19 9.13
N GLY A 288 -1.82 -32.56 9.89
CA GLY A 288 -1.88 -33.79 10.69
C GLY A 288 -3.21 -33.80 11.45
N MET A 289 -3.83 -34.98 11.61
CA MET A 289 -5.11 -35.11 12.33
C MET A 289 -5.09 -34.23 13.57
N ALA A 290 -6.13 -33.41 13.74
CA ALA A 290 -6.24 -32.55 14.91
C ALA A 290 -5.99 -33.41 16.17
N PRO A 291 -5.23 -32.91 17.16
CA PRO A 291 -4.95 -33.68 18.36
C PRO A 291 -6.24 -34.23 19.00
N ASP A 292 -7.34 -33.49 18.89
CA ASP A 292 -8.66 -33.92 19.36
C ASP A 292 -9.16 -35.17 18.61
N THR A 293 -8.97 -35.25 17.29
CA THR A 293 -9.30 -36.44 16.49
C THR A 293 -8.45 -37.63 16.90
N ILE A 294 -7.16 -37.44 17.21
CA ILE A 294 -6.28 -38.50 17.71
C ILE A 294 -6.77 -39.00 19.08
N ILE A 295 -7.21 -38.10 19.96
CA ILE A 295 -7.80 -38.45 21.25
C ILE A 295 -9.07 -39.29 21.04
N TYR A 296 -10.00 -38.88 20.18
CA TYR A 296 -11.20 -39.68 19.92
C TYR A 296 -10.90 -41.05 19.28
N LEU A 297 -9.93 -41.13 18.37
CA LEU A 297 -9.52 -42.39 17.74
C LEU A 297 -8.87 -43.33 18.76
N THR A 298 -8.01 -42.81 19.64
CA THR A 298 -7.38 -43.59 20.70
C THR A 298 -8.41 -44.06 21.74
N PHE A 299 -9.33 -43.20 22.17
CA PHE A 299 -10.46 -43.60 23.03
C PHE A 299 -11.34 -44.66 22.35
N GLY A 300 -11.63 -44.52 21.06
CA GLY A 300 -12.41 -45.50 20.30
C GLY A 300 -11.74 -46.87 20.23
N ILE A 301 -10.42 -46.92 19.98
CA ILE A 301 -9.64 -48.17 19.96
C ILE A 301 -9.63 -48.80 21.36
N ILE A 302 -9.35 -48.01 22.40
CA ILE A 302 -9.31 -48.50 23.78
C ILE A 302 -10.66 -49.08 24.19
N LEU A 303 -11.76 -48.35 23.93
CA LEU A 303 -13.12 -48.82 24.22
C LEU A 303 -13.46 -50.11 23.46
N GLY A 304 -13.07 -50.20 22.19
CA GLY A 304 -13.24 -51.41 21.38
C GLY A 304 -12.54 -52.62 21.97
N VAL A 305 -11.30 -52.47 22.43
CA VAL A 305 -10.54 -53.55 23.11
C VAL A 305 -11.23 -53.97 24.41
N PHE A 306 -11.71 -53.02 25.23
CA PHE A 306 -12.45 -53.33 26.46
C PHE A 306 -13.73 -54.12 26.18
N ILE A 307 -14.49 -53.76 25.15
CA ILE A 307 -15.72 -54.47 24.76
C ILE A 307 -15.39 -55.90 24.32
N ILE A 308 -14.35 -56.09 23.50
CA ILE A 308 -13.92 -57.43 23.06
C ILE A 308 -13.48 -58.29 24.25
N CYS A 309 -12.66 -57.74 25.15
CA CYS A 309 -12.23 -58.44 26.38
C CYS A 309 -13.42 -58.82 27.27
N ALA A 310 -14.41 -57.93 27.43
CA ALA A 310 -15.62 -58.21 28.21
C ALA A 310 -16.45 -59.33 27.57
N ILE A 311 -16.61 -59.34 26.25
CA ILE A 311 -17.32 -60.42 25.53
C ILE A 311 -16.59 -61.75 25.71
N ILE A 312 -15.25 -61.79 25.57
CA ILE A 312 -14.46 -63.00 25.79
C ILE A 312 -14.62 -63.50 27.23
N ALA A 313 -14.60 -62.61 28.22
CA ALA A 313 -14.83 -62.97 29.62
C ALA A 313 -16.23 -63.55 29.85
N ILE A 314 -17.27 -62.94 29.28
CA ILE A 314 -18.66 -63.43 29.39
C ILE A 314 -18.79 -64.83 28.75
N VAL A 315 -18.21 -65.03 27.56
CA VAL A 315 -18.21 -66.34 26.88
C VAL A 315 -17.45 -67.37 27.70
N TYR A 316 -16.30 -67.01 28.27
CA TYR A 316 -15.53 -67.89 29.14
C TYR A 316 -16.32 -68.29 30.39
N ILE A 317 -16.97 -67.33 31.06
CA ILE A 317 -17.83 -67.59 32.22
C ILE A 317 -18.99 -68.53 31.83
N TYR A 318 -19.64 -68.29 30.69
CA TYR A 318 -20.72 -69.13 30.18
C TYR A 318 -20.26 -70.57 29.89
N LEU A 319 -19.11 -70.74 29.24
CA LEU A 319 -18.53 -72.06 28.96
C LEU A 319 -18.14 -72.78 30.25
N SER A 320 -17.56 -72.06 31.22
CA SER A 320 -17.24 -72.61 32.55
C SER A 320 -18.50 -73.07 33.28
N TYR A 321 -19.56 -72.26 33.26
CA TYR A 321 -20.85 -72.59 33.85
C TYR A 321 -21.45 -73.85 33.23
N ARG A 322 -21.45 -73.94 31.88
CA ARG A 322 -21.95 -75.12 31.16
C ARG A 322 -21.17 -76.39 31.51
N LYS A 323 -19.84 -76.28 31.67
CA LYS A 323 -18.99 -77.40 32.09
C LYS A 323 -19.32 -77.84 33.52
N THR A 324 -19.53 -76.91 34.46
CA THR A 324 -19.96 -77.27 35.82
C THR A 324 -21.36 -77.88 35.86
N GLU A 325 -22.28 -77.44 35.00
CA GLU A 325 -23.61 -78.04 34.88
C GLU A 325 -23.54 -79.48 34.36
N GLN A 326 -22.67 -79.77 33.39
CA GLN A 326 -22.41 -81.14 32.93
C GLN A 326 -21.84 -82.01 34.06
N LEU A 327 -20.83 -81.52 34.79
CA LEU A 327 -20.28 -82.24 35.94
C LEU A 327 -21.31 -82.48 37.04
N TYR A 328 -22.23 -81.53 37.27
CA TYR A 328 -23.31 -81.67 38.23
C TYR A 328 -24.35 -82.71 37.77
N LYS A 329 -24.69 -82.75 36.48
CA LYS A 329 -25.57 -83.76 35.88
C LYS A 329 -24.95 -85.16 35.92
N ASP A 330 -23.67 -85.27 35.63
CA ASP A 330 -22.93 -86.55 35.72
C ASP A 330 -22.83 -87.03 37.18
N ALA A 331 -22.59 -86.12 38.14
CA ALA A 331 -22.55 -86.44 39.56
C ALA A 331 -23.92 -86.86 40.13
N THR A 332 -25.01 -86.18 39.75
CA THR A 332 -26.37 -86.55 40.17
C THR A 332 -26.79 -87.90 39.60
N HIS A 333 -26.42 -88.24 38.36
CA HIS A 333 -26.62 -89.59 37.81
C HIS A 333 -25.86 -90.67 38.62
N LYS A 334 -24.63 -90.36 39.06
CA LYS A 334 -23.82 -91.27 39.88
C LYS A 334 -24.37 -91.46 41.30
N TYR A 335 -24.92 -90.40 41.90
CA TYR A 335 -25.59 -90.49 43.21
C TYR A 335 -26.91 -91.26 43.13
N PHE A 336 -27.70 -91.09 42.08
CA PHE A 336 -28.97 -91.83 41.91
C PHE A 336 -28.76 -93.32 41.62
N SER A 337 -27.59 -93.72 41.09
CA SER A 337 -27.23 -95.14 40.92
C SER A 337 -26.77 -95.85 42.22
N LEU A 338 -26.61 -95.13 43.34
CA LEU A 338 -26.21 -95.71 44.62
C LEU A 338 -27.39 -96.02 45.56
N GLU A 339 -28.63 -95.73 45.15
CA GLU A 339 -29.84 -95.94 45.98
C GLU A 339 -30.56 -97.27 45.72
N SER A 340 -29.97 -98.18 44.93
CA SER A 340 -30.40 -99.60 44.85
C SER A 340 -29.52 -100.51 45.72
N TYR A 341 -29.30 -100.14 46.98
CA TYR A 341 -28.60 -100.97 47.95
C TYR A 341 -29.60 -101.90 48.64
N ASP A 342 -29.58 -103.17 48.25
CA ASP A 342 -30.34 -104.28 48.84
C ASP A 342 -29.73 -104.65 50.20
N PRO A 343 -30.48 -104.56 51.33
CA PRO A 343 -29.94 -104.76 52.68
C PRO A 343 -29.72 -106.24 53.08
N ASN A 344 -29.76 -107.21 52.16
CA ASN A 344 -29.67 -108.64 52.51
C ASN A 344 -28.51 -109.42 51.86
N GLN A 345 -27.28 -108.89 51.88
CA GLN A 345 -26.11 -109.75 51.65
C GLN A 345 -25.05 -109.59 52.74
N SER A 346 -25.10 -110.55 53.66
CA SER A 346 -24.11 -110.83 54.68
C SER A 346 -22.95 -111.64 54.11
N MET A 347 -21.86 -111.60 54.89
CA MET A 347 -20.78 -112.59 55.01
C MET A 347 -19.48 -112.41 54.20
N ILE A 348 -18.46 -112.07 55.01
CA ILE A 348 -17.18 -112.78 55.19
C ILE A 348 -16.05 -112.52 54.17
N GLU A 349 -14.88 -112.31 54.78
CA GLU A 349 -13.46 -112.48 54.37
C GLU A 349 -12.68 -111.17 54.36
N GLU A 350 -11.94 -110.84 55.42
CA GLU A 350 -10.61 -111.35 55.85
C GLU A 350 -9.49 -111.02 54.85
N ASP A 351 -8.41 -110.47 55.42
CA ASP A 351 -7.04 -110.37 54.91
C ASP A 351 -6.80 -109.46 53.70
N GLU A 352 -5.65 -108.84 53.52
CA GLU A 352 -4.48 -108.51 54.33
C GLU A 352 -3.75 -107.46 53.46
N ASP A 353 -2.83 -106.72 54.08
CA ASP A 353 -1.60 -106.27 53.42
C ASP A 353 -1.59 -105.09 52.41
N ASN A 354 -1.01 -104.01 52.95
CA ASN A 354 0.29 -103.48 52.53
C ASN A 354 0.39 -102.38 51.44
N VAL A 355 0.90 -101.24 51.93
CA VAL A 355 2.19 -100.62 51.53
C VAL A 355 2.19 -99.63 50.34
N PHE A 356 2.45 -98.35 50.72
CA PHE A 356 3.35 -97.36 50.07
C PHE A 356 3.03 -96.92 48.61
N THR A 357 3.26 -95.71 48.11
CA THR A 357 4.17 -94.59 48.46
C THR A 357 3.61 -93.28 47.87
N ILE A 358 4.10 -92.18 48.43
CA ILE A 358 3.97 -90.76 48.07
C ILE A 358 4.58 -90.43 46.70
N GLN A 359 4.00 -89.45 45.99
CA GLN A 359 4.76 -88.29 45.49
C GLN A 359 3.91 -87.03 45.41
#